data_AF-A0A2R6L934-F1
#
_entry.id   AF-A0A2R6L934-F1
#
_cell.length_a   1.000
_cell.length_b   1.000
_cell.length_c   1.000
_cell.angle_alpha   90.00
_cell.angle_beta   90.00
_cell.angle_gamma   90.00
#
_symmetry.space_group_name_H-M   'P 1'
#
loop_
_entity.id
_entity.type
_entity.pdbx_description
1 polymer ?
#
loop_
_entity_poly.entity_id
_entity_poly.type
_entity_poly.pdbx_seq_one_letter_code
_entity_poly.pdbx_strand_id
1 'polypeptide(L)'
;MDGMDVVDFNKPRAIIKPGENIEMFYSYLDTPDTTPDGQFSKYYLGLSVVMLVSLVLAALIESTMAFPAIGLVAGVAVLAFATTAWAHHTSETDSSPAEALLSAGE
;
A
#
# COMPACT_ATOMS: atom_id res chain seq x y z
N MET A 1 -29.84 -8.81 3.42
CA MET A 1 -29.22 -7.89 4.40
C MET A 1 -30.22 -6.82 4.85
N ASP A 2 -31.49 -7.18 5.10
CA ASP A 2 -32.60 -6.23 5.38
C ASP A 2 -33.15 -6.37 6.82
N GLY A 3 -32.39 -7.01 7.71
CA GLY A 3 -32.88 -7.44 9.03
C GLY A 3 -31.97 -7.10 10.20
N MET A 4 -30.99 -6.21 10.01
CA MET A 4 -29.96 -5.93 11.03
C MET A 4 -29.92 -4.46 11.49
N ASP A 5 -30.79 -3.61 10.92
CA ASP A 5 -31.02 -2.21 11.33
C ASP A 5 -29.75 -1.40 11.65
N VAL A 6 -28.74 -1.54 10.79
CA VAL A 6 -27.40 -0.96 10.99
C VAL A 6 -27.34 0.49 10.53
N VAL A 7 -28.12 0.82 9.48
CA VAL A 7 -28.20 2.16 8.88
C VAL A 7 -29.62 2.42 8.38
N ASP A 8 -30.22 3.52 8.80
CA ASP A 8 -31.49 3.99 8.25
C ASP A 8 -31.21 4.82 6.99
N PHE A 9 -31.59 4.26 5.84
CA PHE A 9 -31.36 4.88 4.54
C PHE A 9 -32.58 5.65 4.06
N ASN A 10 -32.55 6.97 4.24
CA ASN A 10 -33.58 7.86 3.72
C ASN A 10 -33.39 8.08 2.20
N LYS A 11 -33.86 7.14 1.39
CA LYS A 11 -33.80 7.15 -0.10
C LYS A 11 -34.15 8.51 -0.74
N PRO A 12 -35.25 9.19 -0.37
CA PRO A 12 -35.61 10.45 -1.03
C PRO A 12 -34.71 11.64 -0.65
N ARG A 13 -33.92 11.56 0.42
CA ARG A 13 -32.98 12.61 0.82
C ARG A 13 -31.50 12.22 0.67
N ALA A 14 -31.21 10.98 0.30
CA ALA A 14 -29.86 10.41 0.26
C ALA A 14 -29.08 10.61 1.59
N ILE A 15 -29.79 10.61 2.73
CA ILE A 15 -29.18 10.74 4.05
C ILE A 15 -29.11 9.36 4.70
N ILE A 16 -27.90 8.97 5.11
CA ILE A 16 -27.64 7.74 5.87
C ILE A 16 -27.56 8.15 7.34
N LYS A 17 -28.45 7.60 8.17
CA LYS A 17 -28.39 7.79 9.61
C LYS A 17 -27.87 6.52 10.30
N PRO A 18 -27.02 6.67 11.32
CA PRO A 18 -26.60 5.54 12.14
C PRO A 18 -27.80 4.89 12.81
N GLY A 19 -27.96 3.57 12.63
CA GLY A 19 -28.97 2.77 13.33
C GLY A 19 -28.51 2.36 14.73
N GLU A 20 -29.42 1.77 15.52
CA GLU A 20 -29.21 1.45 16.94
C GLU A 20 -28.03 0.48 17.18
N ASN A 21 -27.66 -0.31 16.15
CA ASN A 21 -26.59 -1.30 16.21
C ASN A 21 -25.28 -0.87 15.51
N ILE A 22 -25.14 0.39 15.06
CA ILE A 22 -23.94 0.83 14.33
C ILE A 22 -22.67 0.77 15.17
N GLU A 23 -22.80 0.87 16.50
CA GLU A 23 -21.66 0.88 17.42
C GLU A 23 -20.86 -0.43 17.38
N MET A 24 -21.51 -1.54 17.08
CA MET A 24 -20.86 -2.84 16.89
C MET A 24 -19.95 -2.89 15.65
N PHE A 25 -20.19 -2.02 14.68
CA PHE A 25 -19.38 -1.93 13.46
C PHE A 25 -18.23 -0.94 13.60
N TYR A 26 -18.28 -0.01 14.56
CA TYR A 26 -17.16 0.90 14.81
C TYR A 26 -15.90 0.15 15.26
N SER A 27 -16.01 -0.98 15.95
CA SER A 27 -14.84 -1.81 16.29
C SER A 27 -14.09 -2.36 15.06
N TYR A 28 -14.82 -2.62 13.97
CA TYR A 28 -14.26 -3.06 12.69
C TYR A 28 -13.78 -1.89 11.82
N LEU A 29 -14.35 -0.69 11.99
CA LEU A 29 -13.94 0.53 11.29
C LEU A 29 -12.74 1.21 11.95
N ASP A 30 -12.62 1.10 13.26
CA ASP A 30 -11.57 1.71 14.10
C ASP A 30 -10.42 0.73 14.38
N THR A 31 -10.35 -0.37 13.62
CA THR A 31 -9.14 -1.17 13.58
C THR A 31 -8.09 -0.30 12.90
N PRO A 32 -7.04 0.18 13.61
CA PRO A 32 -5.97 0.90 12.94
C PRO A 32 -5.47 -0.03 11.85
N ASP A 33 -5.33 0.48 10.62
CA ASP A 33 -4.73 -0.23 9.49
C ASP A 33 -3.33 -0.73 9.88
N THR A 34 -3.28 -1.87 10.58
CA THR A 34 -2.12 -2.72 10.74
C THR A 34 -2.08 -3.70 9.57
N THR A 35 -2.65 -3.29 8.43
CA THR A 35 -2.48 -3.97 7.16
C THR A 35 -0.99 -3.93 6.81
N PRO A 36 -0.43 -5.06 6.31
CA PRO A 36 0.95 -5.14 5.85
C PRO A 36 1.36 -3.97 4.93
N ASP A 37 0.40 -3.44 4.18
CA ASP A 37 0.50 -2.29 3.26
C ASP A 37 1.12 -1.04 3.91
N GLY A 38 0.79 -0.77 5.18
CA GLY A 38 1.32 0.38 5.91
C GLY A 38 2.83 0.31 6.18
N GLN A 39 3.40 -0.90 6.25
CA GLN A 39 4.84 -1.09 6.41
C GLN A 39 5.60 -0.85 5.11
N PHE A 40 5.06 -1.37 4.00
CA PHE A 40 5.67 -1.19 2.68
C PHE A 40 5.62 0.24 2.17
N SER A 41 4.55 0.98 2.50
CA SER A 41 4.44 2.40 2.20
C SER A 41 5.63 3.24 2.71
N LYS A 42 6.16 2.92 3.91
CA LYS A 42 7.34 3.59 4.48
C LYS A 42 8.62 3.27 3.70
N TYR A 43 8.78 2.03 3.23
CA TYR A 43 9.92 1.64 2.41
C TYR A 43 9.90 2.32 1.05
N TYR A 44 8.74 2.39 0.38
CA TYR A 44 8.60 3.11 -0.89
C TYR A 44 8.87 4.61 -0.76
N LEU A 45 8.39 5.24 0.32
CA LEU A 45 8.65 6.65 0.58
C LEU A 45 10.14 6.91 0.84
N GLY A 46 10.78 6.10 1.69
CA GLY A 46 12.21 6.19 1.94
C GLY A 46 13.05 5.98 0.68
N LEU A 47 12.72 4.95 -0.10
CA LEU A 47 13.40 4.65 -1.36
C LEU A 47 13.24 5.78 -2.38
N SER A 48 12.06 6.39 -2.47
CA SER A 48 11.79 7.53 -3.35
C SER A 48 12.65 8.75 -2.99
N VAL A 49 12.76 9.07 -1.70
CA VAL A 49 13.61 10.18 -1.22
C VAL A 49 15.08 9.92 -1.52
N VAL A 50 15.58 8.70 -1.24
CA VAL A 50 16.98 8.33 -1.50
C VAL A 50 17.30 8.40 -2.99
N MET A 51 16.42 7.89 -3.86
CA MET A 51 16.63 7.93 -5.31
C MET A 51 16.57 9.35 -5.85
N LEU A 52 15.66 10.19 -5.36
CA LEU A 52 15.57 11.59 -5.76
C LEU A 52 16.83 12.36 -5.37
N VAL A 53 17.31 12.21 -4.13
CA VAL A 53 18.56 12.84 -3.67
C VAL A 53 19.75 12.35 -4.50
N SER A 54 19.82 11.05 -4.77
CA SER A 54 20.89 10.45 -5.57
C SER A 54 20.87 10.98 -7.01
N LEU A 55 19.69 11.16 -7.60
CA LEU A 55 19.53 11.71 -8.94
C LEU A 55 19.99 13.17 -9.01
N VAL A 56 19.63 13.97 -8.01
CA VAL A 56 20.08 15.37 -7.90
C VAL A 56 21.59 15.44 -7.76
N LEU A 57 22.20 14.61 -6.90
CA LEU A 57 23.67 14.54 -6.80
C LEU A 57 24.32 14.13 -8.12
N ALA A 58 23.76 13.11 -8.79
CA ALA A 58 24.28 12.64 -10.07
C ALA A 58 24.25 13.75 -11.13
N ALA A 59 23.15 14.51 -11.21
CA ALA A 59 23.04 15.64 -12.13
C ALA A 59 24.07 16.76 -11.85
N LEU A 60 24.37 17.02 -10.59
CA LEU A 60 25.40 18.02 -10.21
C LEU A 60 26.82 17.57 -10.57
N ILE A 61 27.09 16.27 -10.52
CA ILE A 61 28.43 15.70 -10.72
C ILE A 61 28.66 15.31 -12.19
N GLU A 62 27.60 15.07 -12.96
CA GLU A 62 27.66 14.67 -14.38
C GLU A 62 28.45 15.67 -15.23
N SER A 63 28.31 16.98 -14.98
CA SER A 63 29.10 18.00 -15.69
C SER A 63 30.60 17.95 -15.38
N THR A 64 31.01 17.24 -14.33
CA THR A 64 32.40 17.20 -13.83
C THR A 64 33.08 15.87 -14.12
N MET A 65 32.33 14.80 -14.41
CA MET A 65 32.85 13.46 -14.62
C MET A 65 32.61 12.99 -16.07
N ALA A 66 33.60 12.33 -16.67
CA ALA A 66 33.49 11.77 -18.02
C ALA A 66 32.65 10.46 -18.10
N PHE A 67 31.91 10.15 -17.03
CA PHE A 67 31.14 8.92 -16.87
C PHE A 67 29.64 9.25 -16.80
N PRO A 68 28.74 8.49 -17.46
CA PRO A 68 27.29 8.75 -17.46
C PRO A 68 26.64 8.42 -16.10
N ALA A 69 26.84 9.31 -15.12
CA ALA A 69 26.39 9.16 -13.74
C ALA A 69 24.86 9.02 -13.62
N ILE A 70 24.10 9.79 -14.41
CA ILE A 70 22.63 9.72 -14.42
C ILE A 70 22.16 8.34 -14.87
N GLY A 71 22.78 7.78 -15.92
CA GLY A 71 22.41 6.46 -16.44
C GLY A 71 22.61 5.35 -15.41
N LEU A 72 23.70 5.41 -14.64
CA LEU A 72 23.95 4.43 -13.57
C LEU A 72 22.95 4.57 -12.43
N VAL A 73 22.69 5.80 -11.96
CA VAL A 73 21.75 6.03 -10.87
C VAL A 73 20.33 5.64 -11.26
N ALA A 74 19.92 5.95 -12.49
CA ALA A 74 18.63 5.51 -13.03
C ALA A 74 18.54 3.97 -13.08
N GLY A 75 19.58 3.28 -13.54
CA GLY A 75 19.63 1.82 -13.57
C GLY A 75 19.52 1.19 -12.17
N VAL A 76 20.25 1.75 -11.19
CA VAL A 76 20.18 1.31 -9.79
C VAL A 76 18.80 1.58 -9.18
N ALA A 77 18.19 2.73 -9.50
CA ALA A 77 16.86 3.08 -9.03
C ALA A 77 15.80 2.09 -9.52
N VAL A 78 15.84 1.74 -10.81
CA VAL A 78 14.92 0.75 -11.40
C VAL A 78 15.11 -0.62 -10.77
N LEU A 79 16.36 -1.06 -10.58
CA LEU A 79 16.64 -2.35 -9.93
C LEU A 79 16.13 -2.39 -8.49
N ALA A 80 16.40 -1.35 -7.70
CA ALA A 80 15.96 -1.28 -6.31
C ALA A 80 14.42 -1.22 -6.20
N PHE A 81 13.76 -0.53 -7.14
CA PHE A 81 12.30 -0.54 -7.21
C PHE A 81 11.75 -1.91 -7.57
N ALA A 82 12.32 -2.56 -8.59
CA ALA A 82 11.91 -3.89 -9.03
C ALA A 82 12.08 -4.96 -7.93
N THR A 83 13.19 -4.93 -7.18
CA THR A 83 13.41 -5.87 -6.07
C THR A 83 12.44 -5.62 -4.91
N THR A 84 12.15 -4.36 -4.58
CA THR A 84 11.18 -4.00 -3.53
C THR A 84 9.76 -4.41 -3.93
N ALA A 85 9.39 -4.19 -5.19
CA ALA A 85 8.09 -4.61 -5.73
C ALA A 85 7.95 -6.14 -5.76
N TRP A 86 9.01 -6.85 -6.14
CA TRP A 86 9.02 -8.31 -6.10
C TRP A 86 8.90 -8.86 -4.68
N ALA A 87 9.63 -8.28 -3.71
CA ALA A 87 9.54 -8.65 -2.31
C ALA A 87 8.13 -8.42 -1.73
N HIS A 88 7.49 -7.30 -2.08
CA HIS A 88 6.10 -7.01 -1.72
C HIS A 88 5.16 -8.11 -2.22
N HIS A 89 5.25 -8.45 -3.51
CA HIS A 89 4.41 -9.48 -4.12
C HIS A 89 4.59 -10.86 -3.47
N THR A 90 5.82 -11.25 -3.13
CA THR A 90 6.07 -12.52 -2.43
C THR A 90 5.49 -12.53 -1.02
N SER A 91 5.48 -11.37 -0.33
CA SER A 91 4.94 -11.27 1.03
C SER A 91 3.42 -11.40 1.09
N GLU A 92 2.70 -10.94 0.05
CA GLU A 92 1.25 -11.14 -0.09
C GLU A 92 0.91 -12.63 -0.33
N THR A 93 1.77 -13.34 -1.07
CA THR A 93 1.55 -14.74 -1.45
C THR A 93 1.72 -15.69 -0.25
N ASP A 94 2.69 -15.43 0.64
CA ASP A 94 2.91 -16.22 1.86
C ASP A 94 1.83 -16.01 2.94
N SER A 95 1.07 -14.92 2.89
CA SER A 95 -0.10 -14.68 3.75
C SER A 95 -1.39 -15.37 3.26
N SER A 96 -1.32 -16.12 2.16
CA SER A 96 -2.44 -16.86 1.57
C SER A 96 -2.64 -18.33 2.01
N PRO A 97 -2.10 -18.90 3.12
CA PRO A 97 -2.50 -20.25 3.53
C PRO A 97 -3.95 -20.31 4.03
N ALA A 98 -4.58 -19.18 4.36
CA ALA A 98 -5.97 -19.11 4.80
C ALA A 98 -6.97 -19.27 3.63
N GLU A 99 -6.71 -18.66 2.47
CA GLU A 99 -7.59 -18.80 1.30
C GLU A 99 -7.47 -20.18 0.63
N ALA A 100 -6.27 -20.79 0.67
CA ALA A 100 -6.05 -22.15 0.16
C ALA A 100 -6.82 -23.22 0.96
N LEU A 101 -7.03 -23.01 2.27
CA LEU A 101 -7.83 -23.90 3.11
C LEU A 101 -9.35 -23.69 2.93
N LEU A 102 -9.79 -22.48 2.59
CA LEU A 102 -11.20 -22.19 2.30
C LEU A 102 -11.62 -22.72 0.91
N SER A 103 -10.73 -22.66 -0.09
CA SER A 103 -10.99 -23.20 -1.43
C SER A 103 -10.95 -24.73 -1.51
N ALA A 104 -10.26 -25.41 -0.60
CA ALA A 104 -10.18 -26.88 -0.55
C ALA A 104 -11.36 -27.53 0.21
N GLY A 105 -12.27 -26.71 0.75
CA GLY A 105 -13.44 -27.14 1.53
C GLY A 105 -14.77 -27.14 0.79
N GLU A 106 -14.80 -26.80 -0.50
CA GLU A 106 -15.99 -26.93 -1.37
C GLU A 106 -16.04 -28.27 -2.12
#